data_AF-A0A382ZQC7-F1
#
_entry.id   AF-A0A382ZQC7-F1
#
_cell.length_a   1.000
_cell.length_b   1.000
_cell.length_c   1.000
_cell.angle_alpha   90.00
_cell.angle_beta   90.00
_cell.angle_gamma   90.00
#
_symmetry.space_group_name_H-M   'P 1'
#
loop_
_entity.id
_entity.type
_entity.pdbx_description
1 polymer ?
#
loop_
_entity_poly.entity_id
_entity_poly.type
_entity_poly.pdbx_seq_one_letter_code
_entity_poly.pdbx_strand_id
1 'polypeptide(L)'
;MQASKRIYCSFLLLIVLGGMEKIQAAGDFDSFLKPLFAAKCIKCHGGGKKVKGKVNLKEIRTEKDFLARPKLIKELIEVIDGNDMPPEDEPGLEVGARPKLLAALKEMLAQSTSGKKAGRARVRRLNRFQYNNSIRDLFKLKKDVFRLPEKLMTRQGNYLAQGGGKMPEKVEVACLSLLDQGGFRDVAAFPRDLRAAHGFDNQANQLTLSPLLLDAFLKLSVSILESPDF
;
A
#
# COMPACT_ATOMS: atom_id res chain seq x y z
N MET A 1 4.89 -59.55 -44.65
CA MET A 1 4.63 -58.27 -43.94
C MET A 1 4.82 -58.53 -42.46
N GLN A 2 5.97 -58.11 -41.93
CA GLN A 2 6.46 -58.44 -40.59
C GLN A 2 5.81 -57.62 -39.48
N ALA A 3 5.67 -58.28 -38.34
CA ALA A 3 5.04 -57.83 -37.12
C ALA A 3 5.97 -57.01 -36.21
N SER A 4 5.32 -56.33 -35.27
CA SER A 4 5.71 -56.02 -33.89
C SER A 4 6.99 -55.21 -33.62
N LYS A 5 6.80 -54.09 -32.90
CA LYS A 5 7.60 -53.73 -31.71
C LYS A 5 6.86 -52.65 -30.89
N ARG A 6 6.25 -53.09 -29.79
CA ARG A 6 5.79 -52.23 -28.69
C ARG A 6 7.03 -51.77 -27.93
N ILE A 7 7.35 -50.49 -28.00
CA ILE A 7 8.40 -49.87 -27.19
C ILE A 7 7.72 -49.28 -25.96
N TYR A 8 7.89 -49.96 -24.82
CA TYR A 8 7.60 -49.43 -23.50
C TYR A 8 8.62 -48.35 -23.17
N CYS A 9 8.25 -47.07 -23.28
CA CYS A 9 8.99 -45.99 -22.64
C CYS A 9 8.32 -45.71 -21.29
N SER A 10 8.88 -46.29 -20.23
CA SER A 10 8.63 -45.90 -18.85
C SER A 10 8.88 -44.40 -18.70
N PHE A 11 7.80 -43.63 -18.57
CA PHE A 11 7.89 -42.23 -18.15
C PHE A 11 8.05 -42.21 -16.63
N LEU A 12 9.30 -42.19 -16.18
CA LEU A 12 9.66 -42.01 -14.78
C LEU A 12 9.29 -40.56 -14.40
N LEU A 13 8.14 -40.39 -13.76
CA LEU A 13 7.68 -39.10 -13.23
C LEU A 13 8.56 -38.72 -12.02
N LEU A 14 9.68 -38.06 -12.29
CA LEU A 14 10.52 -37.42 -11.28
C LEU A 14 9.77 -36.19 -10.75
N ILE A 15 8.97 -36.41 -9.71
CA ILE A 15 8.39 -35.33 -8.90
C ILE A 15 9.55 -34.65 -8.19
N VAL A 16 10.06 -33.56 -8.79
CA VAL A 16 10.91 -32.59 -8.12
C VAL A 16 10.03 -31.91 -7.08
N LEU A 17 10.04 -32.47 -5.86
CA LEU A 17 9.67 -31.77 -4.64
C LEU A 17 10.67 -30.62 -4.46
N GLY A 18 10.40 -29.51 -5.16
CA GLY A 18 10.97 -28.23 -4.83
C GLY A 18 10.53 -27.90 -3.41
N GLY A 19 11.45 -28.08 -2.46
CA GLY A 19 11.25 -27.62 -1.10
C GLY A 19 10.95 -26.13 -1.15
N MET A 20 9.74 -25.76 -0.75
CA MET A 20 9.51 -24.41 -0.24
C MET A 20 10.37 -24.31 1.01
N GLU A 21 11.55 -23.69 0.88
CA GLU A 21 12.27 -23.23 2.05
C GLU A 21 11.36 -22.26 2.78
N LYS A 22 10.91 -22.69 3.97
CA LYS A 22 10.28 -21.81 4.93
C LYS A 22 11.31 -20.73 5.26
N ILE A 23 10.99 -19.49 4.90
CA ILE A 23 11.71 -18.31 5.37
C ILE A 23 11.54 -18.30 6.90
N GLN A 24 12.61 -18.69 7.58
CA GLN A 24 12.63 -18.93 9.01
C GLN A 24 13.03 -17.63 9.72
N ALA A 25 12.08 -16.75 9.98
CA ALA A 25 12.35 -15.47 10.66
C ALA A 25 12.97 -15.59 12.06
N ALA A 26 12.80 -16.75 12.71
CA ALA A 26 13.47 -17.04 13.99
C ALA A 26 15.01 -17.07 13.86
N GLY A 27 15.55 -17.24 12.64
CA GLY A 27 16.99 -17.18 12.39
C GLY A 27 17.52 -15.76 12.23
N ASP A 28 16.73 -14.83 11.70
CA ASP A 28 17.21 -13.51 11.28
C ASP A 28 17.43 -12.54 12.44
N PHE A 29 16.69 -12.69 13.55
CA PHE A 29 16.85 -11.79 14.69
C PHE A 29 18.21 -11.94 15.36
N ASP A 30 18.58 -13.16 15.77
CA ASP A 30 19.85 -13.38 16.47
C ASP A 30 21.06 -13.39 15.52
N SER A 31 20.90 -13.83 14.27
CA SER A 31 22.03 -13.90 13.31
C SER A 31 22.35 -12.57 12.61
N PHE A 32 21.36 -11.70 12.40
CA PHE A 32 21.53 -10.49 11.60
C PHE A 32 21.12 -9.20 12.34
N LEU A 33 19.90 -9.12 12.87
CA LEU A 33 19.40 -7.88 13.47
C LEU A 33 20.15 -7.49 14.75
N LYS A 34 20.36 -8.45 15.65
CA LYS A 34 21.01 -8.21 16.94
C LYS A 34 22.47 -7.78 16.81
N PRO A 35 23.31 -8.42 15.97
CA PRO A 35 24.66 -7.92 15.66
C PRO A 35 24.63 -6.52 15.04
N LEU A 36 23.72 -6.27 14.10
CA LEU A 36 23.63 -4.98 13.42
C LEU A 36 23.23 -3.85 14.38
N PHE A 37 22.25 -4.10 15.25
CA PHE A 37 21.85 -3.15 16.29
C PHE A 37 23.01 -2.84 17.23
N ALA A 38 23.76 -3.85 17.67
CA ALA A 38 24.94 -3.66 18.50
C ALA A 38 26.01 -2.81 17.81
N ALA A 39 26.26 -3.05 16.52
CA ALA A 39 27.29 -2.36 15.76
C ALA A 39 26.94 -0.90 15.42
N LYS A 40 25.69 -0.61 15.06
CA LYS A 40 25.31 0.66 14.44
C LYS A 40 24.23 1.46 15.17
N CYS A 41 23.38 0.82 15.97
CA CYS A 41 22.20 1.48 16.54
C CYS A 41 22.32 1.77 18.05
N ILE A 42 22.87 0.83 18.84
CA ILE A 42 22.91 0.92 20.30
C ILE A 42 23.75 2.10 20.78
N LYS A 43 24.79 2.51 20.04
CA LYS A 43 25.62 3.70 20.37
C LYS A 43 24.77 4.94 20.70
N CYS A 44 23.70 5.17 19.92
CA CYS A 44 22.78 6.30 20.10
C CYS A 44 21.48 5.93 20.82
N HIS A 45 21.00 4.70 20.65
CA HIS A 45 19.72 4.21 21.15
C HIS A 45 19.88 3.20 22.29
N GLY A 46 20.65 3.56 23.33
CA GLY A 46 20.78 2.75 24.57
C GLY A 46 22.17 2.69 25.21
N GLY A 47 23.21 3.11 24.48
CA GLY A 47 24.62 3.06 24.93
C GLY A 47 25.24 4.41 25.32
N GLY A 48 24.66 5.53 24.86
CA GLY A 48 25.17 6.88 25.14
C GLY A 48 24.65 7.51 26.44
N LYS A 49 25.28 8.62 26.87
CA LYS A 49 24.84 9.42 28.03
C LYS A 49 23.42 9.98 27.90
N LYS A 50 22.91 10.13 26.67
CA LYS A 50 21.52 10.48 26.34
C LYS A 50 20.98 9.51 25.30
N VAL A 51 19.81 8.93 25.56
CA VAL A 51 19.12 8.03 24.63
C VAL A 51 18.37 8.86 23.58
N LYS A 52 18.85 8.84 22.33
CA LYS A 52 18.19 9.57 21.24
C LYS A 52 16.83 8.94 20.90
N GLY A 53 15.84 9.78 20.59
CA GLY A 53 14.49 9.35 20.21
C GLY A 53 13.67 8.63 21.30
N LYS A 54 14.13 8.59 22.56
CA LYS A 54 13.52 7.81 23.65
C LYS A 54 13.39 6.30 23.33
N VAL A 55 14.16 5.81 22.36
CA VAL A 55 14.20 4.40 21.96
C VAL A 55 15.45 3.76 22.55
N ASN A 56 15.26 2.74 23.39
CA ASN A 56 16.34 1.97 24.00
C ASN A 56 16.36 0.54 23.46
N LEU A 57 17.19 0.29 22.45
CA LEU A 57 17.33 -1.02 21.81
C LEU A 57 18.06 -2.04 22.71
N LYS A 58 18.76 -1.59 23.75
CA LYS A 58 19.47 -2.46 24.70
C LYS A 58 18.54 -3.29 25.59
N GLU A 59 17.30 -2.84 25.76
CA GLU A 59 16.26 -3.58 26.49
C GLU A 59 15.75 -4.79 25.73
N ILE A 60 15.98 -4.85 24.42
CA ILE A 60 15.49 -5.91 23.53
C ILE A 60 16.54 -7.03 23.54
N ARG A 61 16.30 -8.06 24.34
CA ARG A 61 17.26 -9.16 24.54
C ARG A 61 16.95 -10.36 23.67
N THR A 62 15.66 -10.65 23.48
CA THR A 62 15.16 -11.81 22.75
C THR A 62 14.26 -11.39 21.59
N GLU A 63 14.11 -12.27 20.62
CA GLU A 63 13.17 -12.11 19.51
C GLU A 63 11.73 -11.87 20.01
N LYS A 64 11.32 -12.62 21.05
CA LYS A 64 10.00 -12.48 21.67
C LYS A 64 9.77 -11.07 22.24
N ASP A 65 10.79 -10.48 22.88
CA ASP A 65 10.70 -9.11 23.39
C ASP A 65 10.51 -8.09 22.26
N PHE A 66 11.17 -8.34 21.13
CA PHE A 66 11.05 -7.48 19.95
C PHE A 66 9.66 -7.60 19.31
N LEU A 67 9.19 -8.83 19.09
CA LEU A 67 7.86 -9.12 18.53
C LEU A 67 6.72 -8.64 19.45
N ALA A 68 6.94 -8.52 20.76
CA ALA A 68 5.98 -7.93 21.68
C ALA A 68 5.78 -6.41 21.48
N ARG A 69 6.67 -5.74 20.75
CA ARG A 69 6.69 -4.27 20.55
C ARG A 69 6.45 -3.86 19.07
N PRO A 70 5.28 -4.17 18.47
CA PRO A 70 5.01 -3.90 17.04
C PRO A 70 5.11 -2.42 16.66
N LYS A 71 4.76 -1.50 17.58
CA LYS A 71 4.89 -0.05 17.34
C LYS A 71 6.34 0.37 17.13
N LEU A 72 7.25 -0.16 17.94
CA LEU A 72 8.69 0.11 17.83
C LEU A 72 9.25 -0.44 16.51
N ILE A 73 8.86 -1.66 16.11
CA ILE A 73 9.27 -2.24 14.83
C ILE A 73 8.81 -1.35 13.67
N LYS A 74 7.57 -0.86 13.72
CA LYS A 74 7.02 0.05 12.72
C LYS A 74 7.80 1.38 12.66
N GLU A 75 8.08 2.01 13.80
CA GLU A 75 8.87 3.24 13.87
C GLU A 75 10.28 3.05 13.30
N LEU A 76 10.93 1.92 13.60
CA LEU A 76 12.23 1.59 13.01
C LEU A 76 12.17 1.48 11.48
N ILE A 77 11.13 0.85 10.93
CA ILE A 77 10.93 0.77 9.49
C ILE A 77 10.77 2.18 8.91
N GLU A 78 9.92 3.03 9.50
CA GLU A 78 9.65 4.37 8.98
C GLU A 78 10.91 5.25 8.92
N VAL A 79 11.72 5.27 9.99
CA VAL A 79 12.96 6.10 10.02
C VAL A 79 14.09 5.53 9.15
N ILE A 80 14.15 4.21 8.95
CA ILE A 80 15.15 3.59 8.07
C ILE A 80 14.72 3.70 6.61
N ASP A 81 13.44 3.56 6.28
CA ASP A 81 12.94 3.70 4.91
C ASP A 81 12.96 5.18 4.47
N GLY A 82 12.71 6.10 5.41
CA GLY A 82 12.79 7.55 5.19
C GLY A 82 14.22 8.12 5.08
N ASN A 83 15.25 7.31 5.25
CA ASN A 83 16.67 7.74 5.34
C ASN A 83 16.99 8.70 6.49
N ASP A 84 16.11 8.85 7.48
CA ASP A 84 16.38 9.63 8.70
C ASP A 84 17.46 8.98 9.59
N MET A 85 17.66 7.67 9.41
CA MET A 85 18.71 6.89 10.07
C MET A 85 19.58 6.16 9.05
N PRO A 86 20.91 6.09 9.26
CA PRO A 86 21.70 6.77 10.31
C PRO A 86 21.73 8.30 10.15
N PRO A 87 21.99 9.08 11.22
CA PRO A 87 22.11 10.53 11.12
C PRO A 87 23.32 10.93 10.27
N GLU A 88 23.32 12.16 9.74
CA GLU A 88 24.36 12.67 8.84
C GLU A 88 25.79 12.57 9.43
N ASP A 89 25.92 12.68 10.75
CA ASP A 89 27.20 12.61 11.48
C ASP A 89 27.78 11.19 11.64
N GLU A 90 27.03 10.14 11.28
CA GLU A 90 27.45 8.74 11.45
C GLU A 90 27.61 8.03 10.10
N PRO A 91 28.55 7.07 9.99
CA PRO A 91 28.76 6.35 8.74
C PRO A 91 27.51 5.57 8.34
N GLY A 92 27.16 5.66 7.05
CA GLY A 92 26.03 4.97 6.46
C GLY A 92 26.06 3.45 6.64
N LEU A 93 24.90 2.82 6.43
CA LEU A 93 24.82 1.36 6.34
C LEU A 93 25.53 0.87 5.08
N GLU A 94 26.08 -0.34 5.15
CA GLU A 94 26.73 -1.00 4.02
C GLU A 94 25.76 -1.14 2.83
N VAL A 95 26.31 -1.11 1.62
CA VAL A 95 25.55 -1.28 0.38
C VAL A 95 24.84 -2.64 0.40
N GLY A 96 23.50 -2.64 0.34
CA GLY A 96 22.69 -3.86 0.43
C GLY A 96 22.24 -4.26 1.85
N ALA A 97 22.83 -3.70 2.91
CA ALA A 97 22.39 -3.97 4.28
C ALA A 97 21.04 -3.32 4.60
N ARG A 98 20.77 -2.11 4.10
CA ARG A 98 19.48 -1.39 4.29
C ARG A 98 18.27 -2.17 3.75
N PRO A 99 18.24 -2.63 2.48
CA PRO A 99 17.09 -3.39 1.98
C PRO A 99 16.91 -4.72 2.72
N LYS A 100 18.01 -5.42 3.09
CA LYS A 100 17.94 -6.65 3.90
C LYS A 100 17.37 -6.38 5.30
N LEU A 101 17.79 -5.27 5.94
CA LEU A 101 17.25 -4.80 7.22
C LEU A 101 15.76 -4.48 7.14
N LEU A 102 15.33 -3.75 6.11
CA LEU A 102 13.92 -3.42 5.91
C LEU A 102 13.07 -4.66 5.65
N ALA A 103 13.57 -5.64 4.90
CA ALA A 103 12.89 -6.91 4.67
C ALA A 103 12.68 -7.67 5.98
N ALA A 104 13.75 -7.86 6.76
CA ALA A 104 13.67 -8.55 8.06
C ALA A 104 12.72 -7.85 9.04
N LEU A 105 12.79 -6.51 9.15
CA LEU A 105 11.90 -5.75 10.03
C LEU A 105 10.43 -5.84 9.59
N LYS A 106 10.14 -5.78 8.29
CA LYS A 106 8.78 -5.93 7.75
C LYS A 106 8.21 -7.31 8.05
N GLU A 107 9.02 -8.36 7.94
CA GLU A 107 8.62 -9.71 8.27
C GLU A 107 8.35 -9.89 9.78
N MET A 108 9.22 -9.35 10.64
CA MET A 108 8.98 -9.34 12.09
C MET A 108 7.74 -8.51 12.46
N LEU A 109 7.47 -7.40 11.78
CA LEU A 109 6.24 -6.62 11.97
C LEU A 109 5.02 -7.47 11.58
N ALA A 110 5.05 -8.15 10.44
CA ALA A 110 3.98 -9.04 10.02
C ALA A 110 3.72 -10.14 11.06
N GLN A 111 4.77 -10.72 11.64
CA GLN A 111 4.65 -11.73 12.70
C GLN A 111 4.11 -11.16 14.00
N SER A 112 4.61 -10.00 14.44
CA SER A 112 4.16 -9.32 15.67
C SER A 112 2.68 -8.89 15.63
N THR A 113 2.12 -8.80 14.43
CA THR A 113 0.73 -8.41 14.16
C THR A 113 -0.13 -9.58 13.66
N SER A 114 0.48 -10.74 13.38
CA SER A 114 -0.24 -11.94 12.97
C SER A 114 -1.27 -12.35 14.03
N GLY A 115 -2.50 -12.65 13.59
CA GLY A 115 -3.61 -12.98 14.48
C GLY A 115 -4.22 -11.80 15.24
N LYS A 116 -3.62 -10.60 15.23
CA LYS A 116 -4.27 -9.39 15.77
C LYS A 116 -5.24 -8.87 14.73
N LYS A 117 -6.53 -8.84 15.07
CA LYS A 117 -7.53 -8.16 14.23
C LYS A 117 -7.12 -6.71 14.09
N ALA A 118 -6.87 -6.28 12.85
CA ALA A 118 -6.75 -4.85 12.55
C ALA A 118 -7.93 -4.14 13.18
N GLY A 119 -7.67 -3.06 13.93
CA GLY A 119 -8.74 -2.26 14.51
C GLY A 119 -9.74 -1.93 13.41
N ARG A 120 -11.05 -2.06 13.70
CA ARG A 120 -12.10 -1.76 12.72
C ARG A 120 -11.76 -0.43 12.05
N ALA A 121 -11.64 -0.45 10.72
CA ALA A 121 -11.49 0.76 9.95
C ALA A 121 -12.65 1.67 10.34
N ARG A 122 -12.33 2.82 10.95
CA ARG A 122 -13.35 3.80 11.31
C ARG A 122 -14.03 4.22 10.03
N VAL A 123 -15.36 4.22 10.02
CA VAL A 123 -16.13 4.69 8.87
C VAL A 123 -15.70 6.14 8.60
N ARG A 124 -15.49 6.46 7.33
CA ARG A 124 -15.14 7.79 6.85
C ARG A 124 -16.13 8.15 5.75
N ARG A 125 -16.52 9.41 5.67
CA ARG A 125 -17.21 9.93 4.48
C ARG A 125 -16.27 9.76 3.28
N LEU A 126 -16.82 9.40 2.12
CA LEU A 126 -16.06 9.32 0.88
C LEU A 126 -15.85 10.75 0.34
N ASN A 127 -14.62 11.08 -0.07
CA ASN A 127 -14.40 12.30 -0.87
C ASN A 127 -15.00 12.12 -2.26
N ARG A 128 -15.06 13.23 -3.00
CA ARG A 128 -15.54 13.27 -4.39
C ARG A 128 -14.90 12.23 -5.32
N PHE A 129 -13.59 12.01 -5.22
CA PHE A 129 -12.92 11.01 -6.05
C PHE A 129 -13.26 9.58 -5.61
N GLN A 130 -13.30 9.34 -4.31
CA GLN A 130 -13.61 8.05 -3.70
C GLN A 130 -15.04 7.65 -4.04
N TYR A 131 -16.01 8.56 -3.89
CA TYR A 131 -17.39 8.30 -4.26
C TYR A 131 -17.52 7.96 -5.75
N ASN A 132 -16.93 8.77 -6.63
CA ASN A 132 -16.94 8.49 -8.07
C ASN A 132 -16.34 7.11 -8.38
N ASN A 133 -15.17 6.79 -7.83
CA ASN A 133 -14.50 5.51 -8.07
C ASN A 133 -15.30 4.34 -7.47
N SER A 134 -15.87 4.49 -6.28
CA SER A 134 -16.70 3.46 -5.65
C SER A 134 -17.95 3.13 -6.47
N ILE A 135 -18.66 4.14 -6.98
CA ILE A 135 -19.82 3.92 -7.86
C ILE A 135 -19.38 3.27 -9.18
N ARG A 136 -18.30 3.77 -9.79
CA ARG A 136 -17.75 3.16 -11.01
C ARG A 136 -17.38 1.70 -10.81
N ASP A 137 -16.72 1.36 -9.70
CA ASP A 137 -16.26 0.02 -9.44
C ASP A 137 -17.43 -0.91 -9.10
N LEU A 138 -18.38 -0.44 -8.29
CA LEU A 138 -19.56 -1.21 -7.87
C LEU A 138 -20.46 -1.57 -9.07
N PHE A 139 -20.69 -0.62 -9.97
CA PHE A 139 -21.54 -0.81 -11.15
C PHE A 139 -20.75 -1.09 -12.44
N LYS A 140 -19.42 -1.25 -12.35
CA LYS A 140 -18.50 -1.49 -13.48
C LYS A 140 -18.60 -0.46 -14.61
N LEU A 141 -18.78 0.81 -14.25
CA LEU A 141 -18.93 1.92 -15.20
C LEU A 141 -17.60 2.27 -15.87
N LYS A 142 -17.65 2.47 -17.19
CA LYS A 142 -16.46 2.78 -18.01
C LYS A 142 -16.10 4.27 -18.03
N LYS A 143 -17.02 5.15 -17.64
CA LYS A 143 -16.80 6.61 -17.55
C LYS A 143 -16.96 7.12 -16.12
N ASP A 144 -16.49 8.34 -15.87
CA ASP A 144 -16.73 9.02 -14.61
C ASP A 144 -18.23 9.35 -14.48
N VAL A 145 -18.74 9.36 -13.25
CA VAL A 145 -20.16 9.55 -12.94
C VAL A 145 -20.54 11.01 -13.06
N PHE A 146 -19.66 11.91 -12.65
CA PHE A 146 -19.80 13.34 -12.79
C PHE A 146 -18.48 13.97 -13.20
N ARG A 147 -18.52 15.21 -13.67
CA ARG A 147 -17.32 15.94 -14.10
C ARG A 147 -16.30 16.01 -12.95
N LEU A 148 -15.02 15.77 -13.24
CA LEU A 148 -13.92 15.91 -12.30
C LEU A 148 -12.86 16.85 -12.91
N PRO A 149 -13.00 18.18 -12.78
CA PRO A 149 -12.06 19.14 -13.35
C PRO A 149 -10.63 19.01 -12.81
N GLU A 150 -10.46 18.35 -11.67
CA GLU A 150 -9.17 18.12 -11.02
C GLU A 150 -8.36 17.01 -11.67
N LYS A 151 -8.97 16.16 -12.51
CA LYS A 151 -8.28 15.10 -13.27
C LYS A 151 -7.74 15.66 -14.59
N LEU A 152 -6.67 16.45 -14.50
CA LEU A 152 -6.10 17.16 -15.66
C LEU A 152 -5.43 16.24 -16.69
N MET A 153 -4.89 15.09 -16.27
CA MET A 153 -4.22 14.15 -17.18
C MET A 153 -4.79 12.76 -16.95
N THR A 154 -5.78 12.40 -17.75
CA THR A 154 -6.33 11.04 -17.81
C THR A 154 -5.73 10.30 -19.00
N ARG A 155 -5.60 8.98 -18.92
CA ARG A 155 -5.15 8.21 -20.10
C ARG A 155 -6.25 8.20 -21.15
N GLN A 156 -5.90 8.34 -22.43
CA GLN A 156 -6.85 8.12 -23.52
C GLN A 156 -7.12 6.62 -23.73
N GLY A 157 -6.10 5.77 -23.54
CA GLY A 157 -6.19 4.31 -23.69
C GLY A 157 -5.46 3.54 -22.59
N ASN A 158 -5.78 2.25 -22.43
CA ASN A 158 -5.12 1.38 -21.45
C ASN A 158 -3.78 0.83 -21.98
N TYR A 159 -2.74 1.68 -21.96
CA TYR A 159 -1.40 1.30 -22.39
C TYR A 159 -0.77 0.16 -21.55
N LEU A 160 -1.27 -0.11 -20.34
CA LEU A 160 -0.79 -1.20 -19.48
C LEU A 160 -1.36 -2.58 -19.89
N ALA A 161 -2.52 -2.61 -20.55
CA ALA A 161 -3.16 -3.85 -20.97
C ALA A 161 -2.67 -4.38 -22.32
N GLN A 162 -1.74 -3.69 -22.99
CA GLN A 162 -1.25 -4.05 -24.32
C GLN A 162 -0.26 -5.25 -24.32
N GLY A 163 -0.21 -6.03 -23.23
CA GLY A 163 0.41 -7.36 -23.18
C GLY A 163 1.94 -7.43 -23.25
N GLY A 164 2.64 -6.33 -23.57
CA GLY A 164 4.08 -6.35 -23.81
C GLY A 164 4.97 -6.27 -22.56
N GLY A 165 4.42 -6.01 -21.38
CA GLY A 165 5.20 -5.82 -20.13
C GLY A 165 6.22 -4.66 -20.17
N LYS A 166 6.30 -3.93 -21.29
CA LYS A 166 7.19 -2.79 -21.53
C LYS A 166 6.35 -1.56 -21.79
N MET A 167 6.84 -0.42 -21.31
CA MET A 167 6.21 0.87 -21.56
C MET A 167 6.35 1.25 -23.04
N PRO A 168 5.28 1.71 -23.72
CA PRO A 168 5.39 2.20 -25.09
C PRO A 168 6.21 3.49 -25.12
N GLU A 169 6.89 3.74 -26.25
CA GLU A 169 7.68 4.94 -26.49
C GLU A 169 6.84 6.23 -26.46
N LYS A 170 5.54 6.12 -26.76
CA LYS A 170 4.58 7.23 -26.74
C LYS A 170 3.32 6.82 -25.98
N VAL A 171 2.77 7.75 -25.20
CA VAL A 171 1.52 7.59 -24.44
C VAL A 171 0.59 8.74 -24.78
N GLU A 172 -0.63 8.39 -25.16
CA GLU A 172 -1.70 9.36 -25.39
C GLU A 172 -2.43 9.69 -24.09
N VAL A 173 -2.55 10.99 -23.81
CA VAL A 173 -3.24 11.54 -22.66
C VAL A 173 -4.43 12.39 -23.11
N ALA A 174 -5.52 12.30 -22.37
CA ALA A 174 -6.72 13.09 -22.56
C ALA A 174 -6.99 13.93 -21.30
N CYS A 175 -7.57 15.10 -21.49
CA CYS A 175 -8.07 15.95 -20.42
C CYS A 175 -9.57 16.14 -20.57
N LEU A 176 -10.36 15.23 -19.99
CA LEU A 176 -11.83 15.32 -20.01
C LEU A 176 -12.34 16.57 -19.27
N SER A 177 -11.54 17.13 -18.37
CA SER A 177 -11.85 18.36 -17.65
C SER A 177 -12.03 19.58 -18.56
N LEU A 178 -11.32 19.63 -19.70
CA LEU A 178 -11.36 20.73 -20.66
C LEU A 178 -12.44 20.57 -21.73
N LEU A 179 -12.95 19.36 -21.95
CA LEU A 179 -13.84 19.03 -23.06
C LEU A 179 -15.33 19.17 -22.75
N ASP A 180 -15.70 19.59 -21.53
CA ASP A 180 -17.08 19.61 -20.99
C ASP A 180 -17.85 18.26 -21.02
N GLN A 181 -17.28 17.22 -21.62
CA GLN A 181 -17.83 15.87 -21.79
C GLN A 181 -17.51 14.92 -20.62
N GLY A 182 -17.17 15.45 -19.45
CA GLY A 182 -16.81 14.64 -18.29
C GLY A 182 -18.04 14.30 -17.45
N GLY A 183 -18.43 13.03 -17.38
CA GLY A 183 -19.50 12.57 -16.49
C GLY A 183 -20.69 11.96 -17.22
N PHE A 184 -21.73 11.66 -16.47
CA PHE A 184 -23.07 11.37 -16.96
C PHE A 184 -23.81 12.67 -17.28
N ARG A 185 -24.69 12.63 -18.28
CA ARG A 185 -25.58 13.76 -18.60
C ARG A 185 -26.50 14.07 -17.41
N ASP A 186 -26.69 15.36 -17.16
CA ASP A 186 -27.56 15.91 -16.11
C ASP A 186 -27.15 15.55 -14.66
N VAL A 187 -25.91 15.07 -14.46
CA VAL A 187 -25.36 14.75 -13.14
C VAL A 187 -24.39 15.85 -12.69
N ALA A 188 -24.85 16.69 -11.76
CA ALA A 188 -24.03 17.71 -11.14
C ALA A 188 -23.17 17.13 -10.01
N ALA A 189 -21.88 17.45 -9.97
CA ALA A 189 -21.02 17.00 -8.89
C ALA A 189 -21.30 17.74 -7.57
N PHE A 190 -21.11 17.05 -6.45
CA PHE A 190 -21.16 17.67 -5.12
C PHE A 190 -19.92 18.55 -4.86
N PRO A 191 -19.99 19.47 -3.87
CA PRO A 191 -18.93 20.42 -3.58
C PRO A 191 -17.56 19.78 -3.41
N ARG A 192 -16.52 20.51 -3.85
CA ARG A 192 -15.13 20.06 -3.71
C ARG A 192 -14.71 20.10 -2.25
N ASP A 193 -14.14 19.00 -1.78
CA ASP A 193 -13.47 18.96 -0.48
C ASP A 193 -12.28 19.91 -0.50
N LEU A 194 -12.19 20.79 0.50
CA LEU A 194 -11.10 21.75 0.61
C LEU A 194 -9.78 21.02 0.84
N ARG A 195 -8.84 21.18 -0.12
CA ARG A 195 -7.49 20.60 -0.03
C ARG A 195 -6.71 21.08 1.20
N ALA A 196 -7.00 22.30 1.67
CA ALA A 196 -6.29 22.96 2.76
C ALA A 196 -6.75 22.55 4.17
N ALA A 197 -7.88 21.86 4.30
CA ALA A 197 -8.46 21.54 5.61
C ALA A 197 -7.94 20.23 6.20
N HIS A 198 -6.69 19.82 5.97
CA HIS A 198 -6.10 18.56 6.50
C HIS A 198 -7.02 17.31 6.40
N GLY A 199 -7.97 17.28 5.47
CA GLY A 199 -8.99 16.23 5.39
C GLY A 199 -10.00 16.16 6.54
N PHE A 200 -10.27 17.24 7.31
CA PHE A 200 -11.31 17.30 8.36
C PHE A 200 -12.66 16.74 7.88
N ASP A 201 -12.97 17.00 6.62
CA ASP A 201 -14.20 16.57 5.95
C ASP A 201 -14.34 15.04 5.80
N ASN A 202 -13.23 14.28 5.88
CA ASN A 202 -13.21 12.82 5.86
C ASN A 202 -12.49 12.20 7.08
N GLN A 203 -12.38 12.94 8.19
CA GLN A 203 -11.76 12.39 9.39
C GLN A 203 -12.66 11.32 10.01
N ALA A 204 -12.11 10.12 10.13
CA ALA A 204 -12.71 8.98 10.83
C ALA A 204 -13.14 9.28 12.29
N ASN A 205 -12.57 10.34 12.88
CA ASN A 205 -12.76 10.71 14.27
C ASN A 205 -13.87 11.77 14.44
N GLN A 206 -14.37 12.32 13.32
CA GLN A 206 -15.40 13.36 13.27
C GLN A 206 -16.44 12.94 12.22
N LEU A 207 -17.31 12.00 12.61
CA LEU A 207 -18.42 11.51 11.79
C LEU A 207 -19.62 12.46 11.86
N THR A 208 -19.41 13.72 11.48
CA THR A 208 -20.48 14.72 11.40
C THR A 208 -20.76 15.03 9.94
N LEU A 209 -21.98 14.74 9.47
CA LEU A 209 -22.46 15.13 8.15
C LEU A 209 -23.53 16.23 8.34
N SER A 210 -23.35 17.38 7.70
CA SER A 210 -24.39 18.41 7.74
C SER A 210 -25.64 17.94 6.99
N PRO A 211 -26.86 18.32 7.43
CA PRO A 211 -28.08 17.96 6.71
C PRO A 211 -28.09 18.41 5.24
N LEU A 212 -27.51 19.59 4.96
CA LEU A 212 -27.37 20.11 3.60
C LEU A 212 -26.47 19.23 2.72
N LEU A 213 -25.39 18.71 3.29
CA LEU A 213 -24.49 17.84 2.55
C LEU A 213 -25.12 16.46 2.32
N LEU A 214 -25.88 15.93 3.30
CA LEU A 214 -26.65 14.69 3.11
C LEU A 214 -27.67 14.82 1.98
N ASP A 215 -28.41 15.94 1.95
CA ASP A 215 -29.37 16.25 0.89
C ASP A 215 -28.67 16.33 -0.49
N ALA A 216 -27.48 16.95 -0.55
CA ALA A 216 -26.70 16.99 -1.78
C ALA A 216 -26.26 15.59 -2.26
N PHE A 217 -25.82 14.71 -1.35
CA PHE A 217 -25.48 13.32 -1.70
C PHE A 217 -26.71 12.52 -2.19
N LEU A 218 -27.86 12.73 -1.57
CA LEU A 218 -29.10 12.06 -1.99
C LEU A 218 -29.54 12.52 -3.38
N LYS A 219 -29.60 13.84 -3.61
CA LYS A 219 -29.93 14.43 -4.92
C LYS A 219 -28.98 13.94 -6.01
N LEU A 220 -27.68 13.91 -5.71
CA LEU A 220 -26.70 13.33 -6.62
C LEU A 220 -27.01 11.87 -6.93
N SER A 221 -27.23 11.04 -5.91
CA SER A 221 -27.50 9.61 -6.09
C SER A 221 -28.73 9.37 -6.97
N VAL A 222 -29.79 10.16 -6.80
CA VAL A 222 -30.99 10.12 -7.65
C VAL A 222 -30.66 10.54 -9.08
N SER A 223 -29.98 11.68 -9.28
CA SER A 223 -29.60 12.15 -10.62
C SER A 223 -28.74 11.15 -11.40
N ILE A 224 -27.89 10.39 -10.71
CA ILE A 224 -27.06 9.35 -11.31
C ILE A 224 -27.93 8.23 -11.86
N LEU A 225 -28.91 7.77 -11.09
CA LEU A 225 -29.82 6.68 -11.48
C LEU A 225 -30.80 7.10 -12.59
N GLU A 226 -31.22 8.36 -12.59
CA GLU A 226 -32.14 8.91 -13.60
C GLU A 226 -31.42 9.33 -14.88
N SER A 227 -30.09 9.39 -14.88
CA SER A 227 -29.32 9.79 -16.04
C SER A 227 -29.49 8.78 -17.19
N PRO A 228 -29.66 9.24 -18.45
CA PRO A 228 -29.75 8.38 -19.63
C PRO A 228 -28.44 7.63 -19.94
N ASP A 229 -27.39 7.91 -19.17
CA ASP A 229 -26.04 7.40 -19.31
C ASP A 229 -25.68 6.27 -18.33
N PHE A 230 -26.58 5.97 -17.37
CA PHE A 230 -26.43 4.94 -16.34
C PHE A 230 -26.62 3.52 -16.89
#